data_AF-A0A453QAR2-F1
#
_entry.id   AF-A0A453QAR2-F1
#
_cell.length_a   1.000
_cell.length_b   1.000
_cell.length_c   1.000
_cell.angle_alpha   90.00
_cell.angle_beta   90.00
_cell.angle_gamma   90.00
#
_symmetry.space_group_name_H-M   'P 1'
#
loop_
_entity.id
_entity.type
_entity.pdbx_description
1 polymer ?
#
loop_
_entity_poly.entity_id
_entity_poly.type
_entity_poly.pdbx_seq_one_letter_code
_entity_poly.pdbx_strand_id
1 'polypeptide(L)'
;MGAGAFGFHPTLEWVFIGDRGGTLLAWDVSTERPNMIGITQAGSQPITSVSWLPTLKLLVTISKDGGLQVWKTRVIINNNRQPMETHFFERAAIETMDITKILTLQGGEAVYPLPRIKNLAVHPKFNLAAVIFQDMSATEAAKNKAAYTREGRRQLFAVLQGARGSTAAVLKEKLLALGSSGILAEHQLQAQLQEQHLKG
;
A
#
# COMPACT_ATOMS: atom_id res chain seq x y z
N MET A 1 -13.09 -3.03 9.87
CA MET A 1 -11.65 -3.21 9.57
C MET A 1 -11.48 -3.23 8.07
N GLY A 2 -10.41 -2.68 7.53
CA GLY A 2 -10.13 -2.72 6.08
C GLY A 2 -8.64 -2.68 5.86
N ALA A 3 -8.14 -3.50 4.93
CA ALA A 3 -6.73 -3.50 4.55
C ALA A 3 -6.33 -2.12 4.02
N GLY A 4 -5.25 -1.57 4.58
CA GLY A 4 -4.63 -0.31 4.16
C GLY A 4 -3.45 -0.53 3.22
N ALA A 5 -2.71 -1.62 3.40
CA ALA A 5 -1.56 -2.00 2.60
C ALA A 5 -1.32 -3.51 2.65
N PHE A 6 -0.59 -4.03 1.68
CA PHE A 6 -0.11 -5.41 1.67
C PHE A 6 1.29 -5.50 1.07
N GLY A 7 2.00 -6.58 1.39
CA GLY A 7 3.32 -6.91 0.84
C GLY A 7 3.52 -8.42 0.84
N PHE A 8 4.42 -8.90 -0.02
CA PHE A 8 4.73 -10.33 -0.15
C PHE A 8 6.12 -10.63 0.38
N HIS A 9 6.30 -11.84 0.93
CA HIS A 9 7.63 -12.38 1.10
C HIS A 9 8.22 -12.74 -0.28
N PRO A 10 9.52 -12.50 -0.55
CA PRO A 10 10.09 -12.67 -1.88
C PRO A 10 10.23 -14.13 -2.35
N THR A 11 10.22 -15.10 -1.42
CA THR A 11 10.45 -16.52 -1.73
C THR A 11 9.49 -17.49 -1.08
N LEU A 12 8.71 -17.03 -0.10
CA LEU A 12 7.74 -17.86 0.63
C LEU A 12 6.37 -17.38 0.20
N GLU A 13 5.39 -18.27 0.19
CA GLU A 13 4.00 -17.96 -0.15
C GLU A 13 3.31 -17.25 1.03
N TRP A 14 3.93 -16.17 1.50
CA TRP A 14 3.46 -15.39 2.63
C TRP A 14 3.01 -14.00 2.19
N VAL A 15 1.88 -13.58 2.73
CA VAL A 15 1.31 -12.25 2.52
C VAL A 15 1.23 -11.52 3.85
N PHE A 16 1.73 -10.29 3.86
CA PHE A 16 1.62 -9.38 4.98
C PHE A 16 0.53 -8.35 4.69
N ILE A 17 -0.34 -8.09 5.65
CA ILE A 17 -1.47 -7.17 5.50
C ILE A 17 -1.47 -6.18 6.65
N GLY A 18 -1.34 -4.90 6.33
CA GLY A 18 -1.51 -3.81 7.28
C GLY A 18 -2.90 -3.23 7.19
N ASP A 19 -3.57 -3.04 8.32
CA ASP A 19 -4.93 -2.51 8.36
C ASP A 19 -4.99 -1.02 8.74
N ARG A 20 -6.22 -0.47 8.73
CA ARG A 20 -6.48 0.92 9.13
C ARG A 20 -6.41 1.18 10.64
N GLY A 21 -6.41 0.15 11.47
CA GLY A 21 -6.26 0.25 12.92
C GLY A 21 -4.81 0.19 13.39
N GLY A 22 -3.85 -0.03 12.48
CA GLY A 22 -2.44 -0.20 12.84
C GLY A 22 -2.06 -1.65 13.19
N THR A 23 -2.93 -2.61 12.85
CA THR A 23 -2.67 -4.05 12.99
C THR A 23 -1.93 -4.56 11.76
N LEU A 24 -0.90 -5.38 12.00
CA LEU A 24 -0.15 -6.11 10.98
C LEU A 24 -0.45 -7.60 11.10
N LEU A 25 -0.85 -8.21 10.00
CA LEU A 25 -1.19 -9.62 9.86
C LEU A 25 -0.20 -10.30 8.93
N ALA A 26 0.09 -11.58 9.16
CA ALA A 26 0.79 -12.46 8.25
C ALA A 26 -0.07 -13.69 7.94
N TRP A 27 -0.14 -14.05 6.67
CA TRP A 27 -0.85 -15.20 6.16
C TRP A 27 0.10 -16.10 5.38
N ASP A 28 0.01 -17.39 5.62
CA ASP A 28 0.51 -18.42 4.72
C ASP A 28 -0.58 -18.78 3.72
N VAL A 29 -0.29 -18.62 2.43
CA VAL A 29 -1.20 -18.93 1.33
C VAL A 29 -0.71 -20.11 0.48
N SER A 30 0.27 -20.90 0.97
CA SER A 30 0.77 -22.09 0.28
C SER A 30 -0.23 -23.26 0.27
N THR A 31 -1.26 -23.20 1.12
CA THR A 31 -2.27 -24.25 1.32
C THR A 31 -3.61 -23.85 0.71
N GLU A 32 -4.43 -24.85 0.33
CA GLU A 32 -5.79 -24.60 -0.22
C GLU A 32 -6.65 -23.69 0.67
N ARG A 33 -6.43 -23.75 1.98
CA ARG A 33 -7.01 -22.84 2.96
C ARG A 33 -5.90 -21.96 3.53
N PRO A 34 -5.91 -20.64 3.26
CA PRO A 34 -4.95 -19.73 3.87
C PRO A 34 -4.97 -19.81 5.39
N ASN A 35 -3.79 -19.79 6.02
CA ASN A 35 -3.64 -19.85 7.46
C ASN A 35 -3.04 -18.55 8.00
N MET A 36 -3.60 -18.01 9.07
CA MET A 36 -3.01 -16.85 9.74
C MET A 36 -1.85 -17.33 10.59
N ILE A 37 -0.65 -16.85 10.29
CA ILE A 37 0.58 -17.28 10.96
C ILE A 37 1.10 -16.22 11.93
N GLY A 38 0.60 -14.98 11.84
CA GLY A 38 1.04 -13.89 12.69
C GLY A 38 0.03 -12.75 12.79
N ILE A 39 -0.07 -12.17 13.98
CA ILE A 39 -0.79 -10.91 14.21
C ILE A 39 -0.04 -10.06 15.23
N THR A 40 0.08 -8.77 14.99
CA THR A 40 0.67 -7.83 15.95
C THR A 40 0.09 -6.43 15.80
N GLN A 41 0.00 -5.69 16.90
CA GLN A 41 -0.31 -4.27 16.87
C GLN A 41 0.98 -3.50 16.55
N ALA A 42 1.09 -2.94 15.35
CA ALA A 42 2.22 -2.09 15.01
C ALA A 42 2.06 -0.72 15.68
N GLY A 43 0.95 -0.04 15.44
CA GLY A 43 0.68 1.27 16.03
C GLY A 43 -0.82 1.53 16.14
N SER A 44 -1.23 2.76 16.40
CA SER A 44 -2.65 3.15 16.44
C SER A 44 -3.12 3.86 15.17
N GLN A 45 -2.23 4.03 14.19
CA GLN A 45 -2.49 4.73 12.94
C GLN A 45 -2.57 3.76 11.75
N PRO A 46 -3.32 4.11 10.69
CA PRO A 46 -3.42 3.27 9.50
C PRO A 46 -2.05 2.93 8.92
N ILE A 47 -1.80 1.65 8.64
CA ILE A 47 -0.61 1.22 7.90
C ILE A 47 -0.84 1.56 6.43
N THR A 48 0.02 2.41 5.88
CA THR A 48 -0.04 2.87 4.48
C THR A 48 0.91 2.13 3.56
N SER A 49 1.92 1.45 4.12
CA SER A 49 2.85 0.62 3.36
C SER A 49 3.37 -0.54 4.19
N VAL A 50 3.57 -1.68 3.51
CA VAL A 50 4.19 -2.89 4.04
C VAL A 50 5.16 -3.40 2.98
N SER A 51 6.43 -3.56 3.34
CA SER A 51 7.47 -3.93 2.37
C SER A 51 8.51 -4.84 2.98
N TRP A 52 8.87 -5.91 2.26
CA TRP A 52 9.93 -6.82 2.67
C TRP A 52 11.28 -6.32 2.12
N LEU A 53 12.30 -6.29 2.98
CA LEU A 53 13.70 -6.03 2.67
C LEU A 53 14.44 -7.38 2.52
N PRO A 54 14.66 -7.90 1.29
CA PRO A 54 15.22 -9.24 1.10
C PRO A 54 16.66 -9.36 1.63
N THR A 55 17.45 -8.31 1.48
CA THR A 55 18.86 -8.23 1.89
C THR A 55 19.03 -8.42 3.40
N LEU A 56 18.15 -7.79 4.18
CA LEU A 56 18.21 -7.81 5.65
C LEU A 56 17.26 -8.85 6.27
N LYS A 57 16.37 -9.45 5.47
CA LYS A 57 15.28 -10.34 5.91
C LYS A 57 14.39 -9.67 6.96
N LEU A 58 14.03 -8.43 6.69
CA LEU A 58 13.21 -7.60 7.56
C LEU A 58 11.92 -7.21 6.85
N LEU A 59 10.84 -7.12 7.61
CA LEU A 59 9.60 -6.51 7.17
C LEU A 59 9.52 -5.09 7.72
N VAL A 60 9.20 -4.13 6.86
CA VAL A 60 9.02 -2.72 7.22
C VAL A 60 7.57 -2.34 7.03
N THR A 61 7.02 -1.64 8.02
CA THR A 61 5.69 -1.02 7.95
C THR A 61 5.80 0.48 8.16
N ILE A 62 5.07 1.25 7.36
CA ILE A 62 4.91 2.70 7.55
C ILE A 62 3.45 3.01 7.84
N SER A 63 3.22 3.84 8.85
CA SER A 63 1.91 4.37 9.20
C SER A 63 1.68 5.78 8.66
N LYS A 64 0.42 6.18 8.59
CA LYS A 64 -0.04 7.47 8.04
C LYS A 64 0.59 8.69 8.73
N ASP A 65 0.96 8.57 10.00
CA ASP A 65 1.64 9.61 10.79
C ASP A 65 3.16 9.61 10.63
N GLY A 66 3.72 8.75 9.77
CA GLY A 66 5.16 8.63 9.56
C GLY A 66 5.86 7.72 10.56
N GLY A 67 5.11 6.99 11.41
CA GLY A 67 5.67 5.92 12.21
C GLY A 67 6.22 4.79 11.33
N LEU A 68 7.46 4.38 11.59
CA LEU A 68 8.14 3.29 10.91
C LEU A 68 8.42 2.18 11.91
N GLN A 69 8.05 0.95 11.56
CA GLN A 69 8.38 -0.22 12.36
C GLN A 69 9.03 -1.29 11.52
N VAL A 70 10.02 -1.94 12.13
CA VAL A 70 10.84 -2.96 11.50
C VAL A 70 10.70 -4.25 12.29
N TRP A 71 10.48 -5.34 11.58
CA TRP A 71 10.16 -6.64 12.14
C TRP A 71 11.07 -7.71 11.57
N LYS A 72 11.58 -8.57 12.45
CA LYS A 72 12.06 -9.89 12.08
C LYS A 72 10.89 -10.86 12.13
N THR A 73 10.75 -11.72 11.13
CA THR A 73 9.78 -12.81 11.19
C THR A 73 10.44 -14.06 11.74
N ARG A 74 9.74 -14.76 12.63
CA ARG A 74 10.19 -16.03 13.20
C ARG A 74 9.40 -17.15 12.57
N VAL A 75 10.10 -18.14 12.03
CA VAL A 75 9.49 -19.40 11.61
C VAL A 75 9.52 -20.35 12.80
N ILE A 76 8.37 -20.60 13.42
CA ILE A 76 8.25 -21.75 14.33
C ILE A 76 7.67 -22.90 13.49
N ILE A 77 8.55 -23.65 12.82
CA ILE A 77 8.17 -24.90 12.16
C ILE A 77 8.07 -25.96 13.25
N ASN A 78 6.97 -25.97 13.99
CA ASN A 78 6.71 -27.04 14.93
C ASN A 78 5.58 -27.90 14.38
N ASN A 79 5.94 -29.02 13.75
CA ASN A 79 5.00 -29.95 13.11
C ASN A 79 3.91 -30.48 14.06
N ASN A 80 4.11 -30.36 15.39
CA ASN A 80 3.23 -30.90 16.42
C ASN A 80 2.57 -29.83 17.32
N ARG A 81 2.75 -28.53 17.04
CA ARG A 81 2.07 -27.45 17.78
C ARG A 81 1.40 -26.51 16.81
N GLN A 82 0.15 -26.12 17.08
CA GLN A 82 -0.43 -24.97 16.39
C GLN A 82 0.52 -23.78 16.58
N PRO A 83 0.97 -23.12 15.50
CA PRO A 83 1.81 -21.94 15.62
C PRO A 83 1.12 -20.95 16.56
N MET A 84 1.76 -20.59 17.67
CA MET A 84 1.26 -19.47 18.47
C MET A 84 1.42 -18.21 17.61
N GLU A 85 0.29 -17.74 17.08
CA GLU A 85 0.15 -16.58 16.18
C GLU A 85 0.83 -15.31 16.74
N THR A 86 1.08 -15.25 18.04
CA THR A 86 1.61 -14.08 18.75
C THR A 86 3.13 -13.90 18.67
N HIS A 87 3.89 -14.93 18.28
CA HIS A 87 5.37 -14.88 18.29
C HIS A 87 6.02 -14.77 16.90
N PHE A 88 5.20 -14.67 15.85
CA PHE A 88 5.70 -14.59 14.48
C PHE A 88 6.46 -13.29 14.20
N PHE A 89 5.97 -12.17 14.72
CA PHE A 89 6.62 -10.86 14.55
C PHE A 89 7.48 -10.52 15.76
N GLU A 90 8.78 -10.40 15.54
CA GLU A 90 9.72 -9.87 16.50
C GLU A 90 10.08 -8.43 16.12
N ARG A 91 9.83 -7.47 17.01
CA ARG A 91 10.20 -6.06 16.78
C ARG A 91 11.72 -5.92 16.76
N ALA A 92 12.24 -5.39 15.66
CA ALA A 92 13.65 -5.08 15.49
C ALA A 92 13.96 -3.60 15.73
N ALA A 93 13.08 -2.70 15.27
CA ALA A 93 13.21 -1.25 15.48
C ALA A 93 11.86 -0.54 15.41
N ILE A 94 11.76 0.59 16.10
CA ILE A 94 10.64 1.54 16.01
C ILE A 94 11.26 2.92 15.82
N GLU A 95 10.91 3.57 14.74
CA GLU A 95 11.40 4.91 14.40
C GLU A 95 10.25 5.79 13.94
N THR A 96 10.45 7.10 13.98
CA THR A 96 9.53 8.07 13.40
C THR A 96 10.27 8.82 12.31
N MET A 97 9.71 8.79 11.10
CA MET A 97 10.29 9.53 9.98
C MET A 97 9.93 11.00 10.11
N ASP A 98 10.92 11.81 10.43
CA ASP A 98 10.78 13.26 10.42
C ASP A 98 10.90 13.79 8.98
N ILE A 99 9.75 14.07 8.38
CA ILE A 99 9.65 14.55 6.99
C ILE A 99 10.42 15.86 6.80
N THR A 100 10.46 16.73 7.82
CA THR A 100 11.22 18.00 7.72
C THR A 100 12.71 17.76 7.63
N LYS A 101 13.24 16.81 8.44
CA LYS A 101 14.65 16.40 8.36
C LYS A 101 14.97 15.75 7.02
N ILE A 102 14.08 14.90 6.50
CA ILE A 102 14.29 14.24 5.20
C ILE A 102 14.39 15.28 4.07
N LEU A 103 13.51 16.28 4.05
CA LEU A 103 13.52 17.33 3.03
C LEU A 103 14.74 18.25 3.14
N THR A 104 15.15 18.60 4.37
CA THR A 104 16.31 19.48 4.61
C THR A 104 17.65 18.81 4.34
N LEU A 105 17.77 17.49 4.54
CA LEU A 105 18.99 16.73 4.23
C LEU A 105 19.40 16.81 2.75
N GLN A 106 18.46 17.07 1.84
CA GLN A 106 18.72 17.24 0.41
C GLN A 106 18.80 18.72 -0.01
N GLY A 107 19.00 19.64 0.94
CA GLY A 107 19.06 21.08 0.69
C GLY A 107 17.70 21.72 0.39
N GLY A 108 16.60 21.01 0.62
CA GLY A 108 15.24 21.52 0.48
C GLY A 108 14.76 22.26 1.73
N GLU A 109 13.64 22.97 1.60
CA GLU A 109 12.94 23.62 2.72
C GLU A 109 11.59 22.95 2.96
N ALA A 110 11.16 22.88 4.22
CA ALA A 110 9.87 22.29 4.58
C ALA A 110 8.73 23.23 4.16
N VAL A 111 7.98 22.85 3.14
CA VAL A 111 6.77 23.58 2.71
C VAL A 111 5.53 22.91 3.33
N TYR A 112 4.64 23.72 3.91
CA TYR A 112 3.43 23.24 4.56
C TYR A 112 2.19 23.33 3.65
N PRO A 113 1.25 22.37 3.74
CA PRO A 113 1.29 21.19 4.61
C PRO A 113 2.36 20.18 4.15
N LEU A 114 3.00 19.53 5.11
CA LEU A 114 4.05 18.54 4.80
C LEU A 114 3.50 17.43 3.88
N PRO A 115 4.30 16.97 2.91
CA PRO A 115 3.89 15.90 2.01
C PRO A 115 3.64 14.62 2.81
N ARG A 116 2.58 13.89 2.47
CA ARG A 116 2.23 12.64 3.17
C ARG A 116 2.97 11.45 2.55
N ILE A 117 3.47 10.54 3.39
CA ILE A 117 4.07 9.30 2.88
C ILE A 117 2.97 8.40 2.32
N LYS A 118 3.10 8.04 1.04
CA LYS A 118 2.19 7.15 0.34
C LYS A 118 2.69 5.71 0.37
N ASN A 119 3.99 5.49 0.14
CA ASN A 119 4.55 4.15 0.03
C ASN A 119 6.06 4.10 0.32
N LEU A 120 6.59 2.91 0.62
CA LEU A 120 8.01 2.59 0.67
C LEU A 120 8.33 1.57 -0.44
N ALA A 121 9.10 2.00 -1.43
CA ALA A 121 9.59 1.11 -2.46
C ALA A 121 10.95 0.55 -2.04
N VAL A 122 11.10 -0.77 -2.07
CA VAL A 122 12.35 -1.46 -1.76
C VAL A 122 12.92 -2.03 -3.04
N HIS A 123 14.21 -1.83 -3.28
CA HIS A 123 14.88 -2.47 -4.38
C HIS A 123 15.12 -3.96 -4.07
N PRO A 124 14.74 -4.90 -4.96
CA PRO A 124 14.76 -6.34 -4.65
C PRO A 124 16.17 -6.92 -4.49
N LYS A 125 17.19 -6.32 -5.11
CA LYS A 125 18.58 -6.83 -5.12
C LYS A 125 19.59 -5.95 -4.41
N PHE A 126 19.25 -4.68 -4.20
CA PHE A 126 20.17 -3.70 -3.62
C PHE A 126 19.60 -3.32 -2.27
N ASN A 127 20.48 -3.01 -1.32
CA ASN A 127 20.07 -2.55 -0.01
C ASN A 127 19.63 -1.07 -0.08
N LEU A 128 18.61 -0.80 -0.90
CA LEU A 128 18.13 0.53 -1.24
C LEU A 128 16.61 0.56 -1.07
N ALA A 129 16.12 1.62 -0.43
CA ALA A 129 14.69 1.91 -0.32
C ALA A 129 14.44 3.38 -0.66
N ALA A 130 13.28 3.66 -1.24
CA ALA A 130 12.81 4.98 -1.59
C ALA A 130 11.46 5.24 -0.94
N VAL A 131 11.33 6.40 -0.31
CA VAL A 131 10.08 6.87 0.30
C VAL A 131 9.32 7.66 -0.75
N ILE A 132 8.09 7.24 -1.04
CA ILE A 132 7.24 7.87 -2.03
C ILE A 132 6.23 8.75 -1.31
N PHE A 133 6.24 10.03 -1.62
CA PHE A 133 5.28 10.99 -1.11
C PHE A 133 4.05 11.10 -2.02
N GLN A 134 2.91 11.39 -1.42
CA GLN A 134 1.69 11.72 -2.14
C GLN A 134 1.87 13.06 -2.86
N ASP A 135 1.47 13.13 -4.13
CA ASP A 135 1.37 14.40 -4.83
C ASP A 135 0.28 15.26 -4.17
N MET A 136 0.67 16.45 -3.73
CA MET A 136 -0.19 17.41 -3.05
C MET A 136 -0.69 18.50 -4.00
N SER A 137 -0.52 18.35 -5.33
CA SER A 137 -1.12 19.24 -6.30
C SER A 137 -2.65 19.31 -6.10
N ALA A 138 -3.18 20.52 -5.90
CA ALA A 138 -4.59 20.76 -5.56
C ALA A 138 -5.59 20.15 -6.57
N THR A 139 -5.10 19.85 -7.77
CA THR A 139 -5.83 19.27 -8.90
C THR A 139 -6.23 17.81 -8.69
N GLU A 140 -5.46 16.98 -7.98
CA GLU A 140 -5.78 15.55 -7.74
C GLU A 140 -6.76 15.35 -6.57
N ALA A 141 -6.63 16.16 -5.51
CA ALA A 141 -7.53 16.11 -4.35
C ALA A 141 -8.99 16.46 -4.72
N ALA A 142 -9.19 17.30 -5.74
CA ALA A 142 -10.50 17.59 -6.31
C ALA A 142 -11.06 16.44 -7.17
N LYS A 143 -10.18 15.66 -7.82
CA LYS A 143 -10.51 14.63 -8.83
C LYS A 143 -10.74 13.21 -8.28
N ASN A 144 -10.63 13.00 -6.96
CA ASN A 144 -10.84 11.69 -6.34
C ASN A 144 -11.74 11.73 -5.09
N LYS A 145 -12.48 12.82 -4.88
CA LYS A 145 -13.28 13.05 -3.67
C LYS A 145 -14.31 11.94 -3.40
N ALA A 146 -14.89 11.36 -4.45
CA ALA A 146 -15.82 10.24 -4.34
C ALA A 146 -15.18 8.94 -3.82
N ALA A 147 -13.90 8.69 -4.11
CA ALA A 147 -13.19 7.51 -3.60
C ALA A 147 -12.86 7.60 -2.09
N TYR A 148 -12.85 8.82 -1.54
CA TYR A 148 -12.47 9.06 -0.14
C TYR A 148 -13.67 9.19 0.81
N THR A 149 -14.87 9.52 0.32
CA THR A 149 -16.09 9.59 1.16
C THR A 149 -16.87 8.27 1.15
N ARG A 150 -17.54 7.96 2.27
CA ARG A 150 -18.39 6.75 2.38
C ARG A 150 -19.52 6.77 1.34
N GLU A 151 -20.14 7.93 1.15
CA GLU A 151 -21.23 8.10 0.19
C GLU A 151 -20.71 8.02 -1.25
N GLY A 152 -19.58 8.64 -1.56
CA GLY A 152 -18.96 8.54 -2.88
C GLY A 152 -18.55 7.11 -3.24
N ARG A 153 -18.06 6.32 -2.28
CA ARG A 153 -17.79 4.88 -2.49
C ARG A 153 -19.06 4.08 -2.78
N ARG A 154 -20.17 4.39 -2.10
CA ARG A 154 -21.47 3.75 -2.34
C ARG A 154 -21.97 4.06 -3.75
N GLN A 155 -21.85 5.32 -4.18
CA GLN A 155 -22.23 5.77 -5.52
C GLN A 155 -21.34 5.16 -6.60
N LEU A 156 -20.02 5.12 -6.40
CA LEU A 156 -19.08 4.45 -7.31
C LEU A 156 -19.40 2.97 -7.46
N PHE A 157 -19.68 2.27 -6.36
CA PHE A 157 -20.06 0.87 -6.42
C PHE A 157 -21.35 0.66 -7.23
N ALA A 158 -22.38 1.48 -7.00
CA ALA A 158 -23.63 1.42 -7.77
C ALA A 158 -23.40 1.65 -9.27
N VAL A 159 -22.56 2.63 -9.65
CA VAL A 159 -22.22 2.90 -11.05
C VAL A 159 -21.46 1.74 -11.69
N LEU A 160 -20.47 1.17 -11.00
CA LEU A 160 -19.71 0.02 -11.51
C LEU A 160 -20.59 -1.23 -11.68
N GLN A 161 -21.56 -1.45 -10.78
CA GLN A 161 -22.52 -2.56 -10.91
C GLN A 161 -23.49 -2.34 -12.07
N GLY A 162 -24.02 -1.13 -12.24
CA GLY A 162 -24.95 -0.76 -13.32
C GLY A 162 -24.29 -0.64 -14.70
N ALA A 163 -22.95 -0.57 -14.76
CA ALA A 163 -22.20 -0.47 -16.00
C ALA A 163 -21.60 -1.81 -16.46
N ARG A 164 -21.98 -2.94 -15.83
CA ARG A 164 -21.60 -4.28 -16.31
C ARG A 164 -22.04 -4.46 -17.77
N GLY A 165 -21.09 -4.73 -18.66
CA GLY A 165 -21.33 -4.86 -20.11
C GLY A 165 -21.40 -3.54 -20.88
N SER A 166 -21.20 -2.39 -20.23
CA SER A 166 -21.09 -1.08 -20.91
C SER A 166 -19.72 -0.88 -21.56
N THR A 167 -19.67 -0.06 -22.60
CA THR A 167 -18.40 0.32 -23.23
C THR A 167 -17.55 1.18 -22.30
N ALA A 168 -16.22 1.10 -22.47
CA ALA A 168 -15.26 1.86 -21.67
C ALA A 168 -15.51 3.39 -21.70
N ALA A 169 -16.00 3.92 -22.82
CA ALA A 169 -16.32 5.34 -22.97
C ALA A 169 -17.48 5.79 -22.06
N VAL A 170 -18.55 4.99 -21.99
CA VAL A 170 -19.71 5.27 -21.12
C VAL A 170 -19.34 5.14 -19.65
N LEU A 171 -18.49 4.16 -19.31
CA LEU A 171 -17.94 4.03 -17.95
C LEU A 171 -17.10 5.26 -17.59
N LYS A 172 -16.26 5.75 -18.52
CA LYS A 172 -15.41 6.93 -18.34
C LYS A 172 -16.24 8.17 -18.03
N GLU A 173 -17.29 8.43 -18.81
CA GLU A 173 -18.16 9.60 -18.63
C GLU A 173 -18.86 9.57 -17.26
N LYS A 174 -19.39 8.41 -16.86
CA LYS A 174 -20.05 8.24 -15.55
C LYS A 174 -19.09 8.40 -14.38
N LEU A 175 -17.85 7.93 -14.51
CA LEU A 175 -16.81 8.10 -13.50
C LEU A 175 -16.31 9.54 -13.42
N LEU A 176 -16.18 10.23 -14.56
CA LEU A 176 -15.83 11.65 -14.63
C LEU A 176 -16.91 12.54 -14.00
N ALA A 177 -18.19 12.24 -14.23
CA ALA A 177 -19.32 12.94 -13.59
C ALA A 177 -19.30 12.78 -12.05
N LEU A 178 -18.73 11.69 -11.54
CA LEU A 178 -18.50 11.47 -10.11
C LEU A 178 -17.18 12.06 -9.60
N GLY A 179 -16.41 12.74 -10.46
CA GLY A 179 -15.08 13.25 -10.12
C GLY A 179 -14.15 12.12 -9.68
N SER A 180 -14.06 11.06 -10.49
CA SER A 180 -13.15 9.92 -10.34
C SER A 180 -12.40 9.70 -11.65
N SER A 181 -11.06 9.76 -11.62
CA SER A 181 -10.20 9.67 -12.82
C SER A 181 -9.41 8.35 -12.94
N GLY A 182 -9.48 7.47 -11.95
CA GLY A 182 -8.30 6.68 -11.55
C GLY A 182 -7.94 5.37 -12.25
N ILE A 183 -8.57 4.94 -13.35
CA ILE A 183 -8.21 3.64 -13.98
C ILE A 183 -8.14 3.69 -15.52
N LEU A 184 -9.05 4.43 -16.16
CA LEU A 184 -9.13 4.48 -17.62
C LEU A 184 -8.09 5.40 -18.27
N ALA A 185 -7.61 6.42 -17.56
CA ALA A 185 -6.59 7.33 -18.09
C ALA A 185 -5.23 6.65 -18.23
N GLU A 186 -4.82 5.85 -17.24
CA GLU A 186 -3.57 5.09 -17.24
C GLU A 186 -3.56 4.03 -18.35
N HIS A 187 -4.65 3.26 -18.51
CA HIS A 187 -4.75 2.24 -19.56
C HIS A 187 -4.73 2.85 -20.98
N GLN A 188 -5.35 4.01 -21.20
CA GLN A 188 -5.27 4.71 -22.49
C GLN A 188 -3.87 5.26 -22.76
N LEU A 189 -3.19 5.79 -21.73
CA LEU A 189 -1.79 6.23 -21.85
C LEU A 189 -0.89 5.03 -22.21
N GLN A 190 -1.09 3.89 -21.54
CA GLN A 190 -0.34 2.66 -21.81
C GLN A 190 -0.60 2.10 -23.23
N ALA A 191 -1.86 2.15 -23.68
CA ALA A 191 -2.23 1.73 -25.03
C ALA A 191 -1.63 2.66 -26.11
N GLN A 192 -1.65 3.98 -25.89
CA GLN A 192 -1.01 4.93 -26.79
C GLN A 192 0.51 4.76 -26.85
N LEU A 193 1.15 4.50 -25.70
CA LEU A 193 2.58 4.20 -25.64
C LEU A 193 2.91 2.90 -26.39
N GLN A 194 2.07 1.86 -26.28
CA GLN A 194 2.22 0.63 -27.06
C GLN A 194 2.04 0.85 -28.56
N GLU A 195 1.05 1.64 -28.98
CA GLU A 195 0.84 1.98 -30.40
C GLU A 195 2.00 2.78 -30.99
N GLN A 196 2.62 3.68 -30.23
CA GLN A 196 3.81 4.40 -30.68
C GLN A 196 5.03 3.49 -30.80
N HIS A 197 5.19 2.52 -29.90
CA HIS A 197 6.24 1.50 -29.99
C HIS A 197 6.07 0.54 -31.18
N LEU A 198 4.85 0.36 -31.68
CA LEU A 198 4.57 -0.49 -32.86
C LEU A 198 4.69 0.26 -34.19
N LYS A 199 4.79 1.59 -34.16
CA LYS A 199 4.86 2.47 -35.35
C LYS A 199 6.26 3.07 -35.60
N GLY A 200 7.26 2.70 -34.80
CA GLY A 200 8.69 3.00 -35.03
C GLY A 200 9.47 1.72 -35.26
#